data_AF-A0A177ATF8-F1
#
_entry.id   AF-A0A177ATF8-F1
#
_cell.length_a   1.000
_cell.length_b   1.000
_cell.length_c   1.000
_cell.angle_alpha   90.00
_cell.angle_beta   90.00
_cell.angle_gamma   90.00
#
_symmetry.space_group_name_H-M   'P 1'
#
loop_
_entity.id
_entity.type
_entity.pdbx_description
1 polymer ?
#
loop_
_entity_poly.entity_id
_entity_poly.type
_entity_poly.pdbx_seq_one_letter_code
_entity_poly.pdbx_strand_id
1 'polypeptide(L)'
;CILMDHHNENELISTLVDDVFYNIKNSMKRIILTKNTNIICAMVNNLISILLDEKSLIYTFDLYVRNCFGDENGMIDVDKEVSIEEKDMLCTIQSEIQNLSKYTHLRDNIEANDEKSNILTIRSIFLIFLNNMDVAKQNIDSLAKFISKTYNESVISENDYTNKKLECCILSLTNVKEEIDIFIRRIYKKLYDSFICPIFSNFFIPFSTIDHSIESTDYKLHSCWLERLVDKIEEIFFSFKQVLTPRNGNIFLINLIAALSNHLSKIIYNKKFSKSMSSIVHTNVRTLMQYFDSLTDMSIKKHYLNLKNLVTILSLENIRSTNAEFIEDVIYDGVYTASEIKQILLL
;
A
#
# COMPACT_ATOMS: atom_id res chain seq x y z
N CYS A 1 10.56 -30.77 -16.25
CA CYS A 1 10.49 -29.39 -15.78
C CYS A 1 10.99 -29.36 -14.35
N ILE A 2 12.09 -28.63 -14.08
CA ILE A 2 12.51 -28.39 -12.70
C ILE A 2 11.45 -27.48 -12.12
N LEU A 3 10.73 -28.00 -11.13
CA LEU A 3 9.78 -27.27 -10.35
C LEU A 3 10.55 -26.29 -9.47
N MET A 4 10.67 -25.05 -9.92
CA MET A 4 11.55 -24.04 -9.31
C MET A 4 10.89 -23.25 -8.17
N ASP A 5 9.57 -23.30 -8.03
CA ASP A 5 8.85 -22.51 -7.02
C ASP A 5 8.14 -23.45 -6.03
N HIS A 6 8.65 -23.53 -4.82
CA HIS A 6 7.96 -24.12 -3.68
C HIS A 6 7.64 -22.99 -2.71
N HIS A 7 6.47 -22.38 -2.87
CA HIS A 7 5.95 -21.46 -1.87
C HIS A 7 5.49 -22.29 -0.66
N ASN A 8 6.25 -22.28 0.44
CA ASN A 8 5.78 -22.90 1.68
C ASN A 8 4.62 -22.09 2.25
N GLU A 9 3.61 -22.76 2.81
CA GLU A 9 2.36 -22.11 3.27
C GLU A 9 2.52 -21.14 4.44
N ASN A 10 3.71 -21.12 5.04
CA ASN A 10 4.10 -20.19 6.10
C ASN A 10 5.07 -19.09 5.63
N GLU A 11 5.49 -19.13 4.36
CA GLU A 11 6.38 -18.12 3.80
C GLU A 11 5.57 -16.97 3.22
N LEU A 12 5.97 -15.75 3.54
CA LEU A 12 5.31 -14.52 3.08
C LEU A 12 5.88 -14.03 1.75
N ILE A 13 6.92 -14.70 1.25
CA ILE A 13 7.66 -14.38 0.03
C ILE A 13 7.97 -15.66 -0.72
N SER A 14 8.12 -15.59 -2.04
CA SER A 14 8.65 -16.71 -2.81
C SER A 14 10.17 -16.81 -2.58
N THR A 15 10.65 -18.04 -2.38
CA THR A 15 12.08 -18.35 -2.28
C THR A 15 12.86 -17.92 -3.54
N LEU A 16 12.18 -17.81 -4.70
CA LEU A 16 12.77 -17.41 -5.96
C LEU A 16 13.39 -16.01 -5.91
N VAL A 17 12.80 -15.07 -5.17
CA VAL A 17 13.30 -13.70 -5.13
C VAL A 17 14.72 -13.69 -4.56
N ASP A 18 14.92 -14.33 -3.41
CA ASP A 18 16.23 -14.39 -2.77
C ASP A 18 17.23 -15.23 -3.57
N ASP A 19 16.79 -16.35 -4.17
CA ASP A 19 17.64 -17.19 -5.02
C ASP A 19 18.13 -16.45 -6.28
N VAL A 20 17.24 -15.70 -6.93
CA VAL A 20 17.59 -14.88 -8.10
C VAL A 20 18.61 -13.82 -7.71
N PHE A 21 18.37 -13.07 -6.64
CA PHE A 21 19.31 -12.04 -6.19
C PHE A 21 20.63 -12.62 -5.67
N TYR A 22 20.62 -13.80 -5.05
CA TYR A 22 21.81 -14.54 -4.66
C TYR A 22 22.66 -14.94 -5.89
N ASN A 23 22.02 -15.48 -6.92
CA ASN A 23 22.68 -15.87 -8.17
C ASN A 23 23.24 -14.65 -8.93
N ILE A 24 22.49 -13.54 -8.95
CA ILE A 24 22.95 -12.27 -9.51
C ILE A 24 24.18 -11.78 -8.76
N LYS A 25 24.14 -11.75 -7.43
CA LYS A 25 25.26 -11.30 -6.58
C LYS A 25 26.53 -12.14 -6.82
N ASN A 26 26.39 -13.46 -6.90
CA ASN A 26 27.51 -14.35 -7.22
C ASN A 26 28.09 -14.12 -8.62
N SER A 27 27.22 -13.87 -9.61
CA SER A 27 27.63 -13.55 -10.97
C SER A 27 28.36 -12.20 -11.04
N MET A 28 27.85 -11.19 -10.35
CA MET A 28 28.49 -9.88 -10.24
C MET A 28 29.86 -9.99 -9.57
N LYS A 29 30.01 -10.80 -8.51
CA LYS A 29 31.31 -11.06 -7.88
C LYS A 29 32.35 -11.58 -8.88
N ARG A 30 31.98 -12.54 -9.74
CA ARG A 30 32.88 -13.07 -10.79
C ARG A 30 33.21 -12.03 -11.84
N ILE A 31 32.24 -11.23 -12.27
CA ILE A 31 32.43 -10.22 -13.31
C ILE A 31 33.33 -9.08 -12.80
N ILE A 32 33.18 -8.65 -11.55
CA ILE A 32 34.03 -7.61 -10.94
C ILE A 32 35.51 -8.04 -10.94
N LEU A 33 35.81 -9.32 -10.74
CA LEU A 33 37.19 -9.84 -10.79
C LEU A 33 37.85 -9.69 -12.17
N THR A 34 37.08 -9.54 -13.26
CA THR A 34 37.63 -9.25 -14.60
C THR A 34 38.25 -7.86 -14.70
N LYS A 35 37.95 -6.97 -13.73
CA LYS A 35 38.37 -5.56 -13.70
C LYS A 35 37.99 -4.77 -14.96
N ASN A 36 37.01 -5.25 -15.71
CA ASN A 36 36.51 -4.60 -16.91
C ASN A 36 35.16 -3.93 -16.63
N THR A 37 35.20 -2.61 -16.44
CA THR A 37 34.01 -1.79 -16.15
C THR A 37 32.94 -1.88 -17.24
N ASN A 38 33.32 -2.15 -18.50
CA ASN A 38 32.33 -2.33 -19.57
C ASN A 38 31.51 -3.60 -19.38
N ILE A 39 32.13 -4.70 -18.95
CA ILE A 39 31.42 -5.96 -18.69
C ILE A 39 30.53 -5.82 -17.46
N ILE A 40 31.00 -5.13 -16.41
CA ILE A 40 30.21 -4.85 -15.21
C ILE A 40 28.95 -4.04 -15.60
N CYS A 41 29.12 -2.92 -16.31
CA CYS A 41 28.00 -2.09 -16.73
C CYS A 41 27.06 -2.80 -17.72
N ALA A 42 27.57 -3.62 -18.63
CA ALA A 42 26.72 -4.41 -19.52
C ALA A 42 25.84 -5.39 -18.72
N MET A 43 26.40 -6.06 -17.71
CA MET A 43 25.63 -6.95 -16.84
C MET A 43 24.59 -6.17 -16.03
N VAL A 44 24.96 -5.02 -15.45
CA VAL A 44 24.01 -4.15 -14.73
C VAL A 44 22.86 -3.73 -15.65
N ASN A 45 23.15 -3.27 -16.86
CA ASN A 45 22.11 -2.84 -17.79
C ASN A 45 21.20 -4.00 -18.21
N ASN A 46 21.75 -5.20 -18.38
CA ASN A 46 20.96 -6.39 -18.65
C ASN A 46 20.03 -6.73 -17.47
N LEU A 47 20.55 -6.67 -16.23
CA LEU A 47 19.75 -6.86 -15.02
C LEU A 47 18.62 -5.84 -14.92
N ILE A 48 18.92 -4.55 -15.18
CA ILE A 48 17.93 -3.48 -15.20
C ILE A 48 16.83 -3.78 -16.23
N SER A 49 17.19 -4.20 -17.44
CA SER A 49 16.21 -4.54 -18.49
C SER A 49 15.28 -5.69 -18.11
N ILE A 50 15.76 -6.66 -17.32
CA ILE A 50 14.96 -7.79 -16.86
C ILE A 50 14.06 -7.37 -15.68
N LEU A 51 14.59 -6.56 -14.76
CA LEU A 51 13.84 -6.07 -13.59
C LEU A 51 12.77 -5.04 -13.95
N LEU A 52 13.02 -4.22 -14.97
CA LEU A 52 12.12 -3.21 -15.50
C LEU A 52 11.43 -3.66 -16.79
N ASP A 53 11.12 -4.94 -16.95
CA ASP A 53 10.13 -5.31 -17.98
C ASP A 53 8.76 -4.76 -17.57
N GLU A 54 8.61 -3.45 -17.75
CA GLU A 54 7.54 -2.60 -17.25
C GLU A 54 6.19 -3.07 -17.79
N LYS A 55 6.18 -3.58 -19.03
CA LYS A 55 5.00 -4.16 -19.65
C LYS A 55 4.53 -5.38 -18.87
N SER A 56 5.44 -6.30 -18.52
CA SER A 56 5.10 -7.48 -17.73
C SER A 56 4.58 -7.10 -16.35
N LEU A 57 5.23 -6.16 -15.66
CA LEU A 57 4.83 -5.72 -14.32
C LEU A 57 3.47 -5.01 -14.29
N ILE A 58 3.27 -3.99 -15.13
CA ILE A 58 2.01 -3.23 -15.21
C ILE A 58 0.87 -4.17 -15.57
N TYR A 59 1.08 -5.02 -16.57
CA TYR A 59 0.09 -5.96 -17.02
C TYR A 59 -0.28 -6.98 -15.95
N THR A 60 0.74 -7.53 -15.26
CA THR A 60 0.54 -8.47 -14.14
C THR A 60 -0.28 -7.80 -13.04
N PHE A 61 0.02 -6.54 -12.72
CA PHE A 61 -0.76 -5.76 -11.75
C PHE A 61 -2.21 -5.55 -12.19
N ASP A 62 -2.45 -5.06 -13.41
CA ASP A 62 -3.80 -4.80 -13.91
C ASP A 62 -4.63 -6.09 -13.96
N LEU A 63 -4.01 -7.20 -14.36
CA LEU A 63 -4.62 -8.54 -14.37
C LEU A 63 -4.99 -9.00 -12.95
N TYR A 64 -4.07 -8.89 -11.98
CA TYR A 64 -4.36 -9.27 -10.60
C TYR A 64 -5.42 -8.37 -9.97
N VAL A 65 -5.40 -7.06 -10.24
CA VAL A 65 -6.43 -6.16 -9.72
C VAL A 65 -7.80 -6.51 -10.28
N ARG A 66 -7.89 -6.71 -11.59
CA ARG A 66 -9.13 -7.12 -12.25
C ARG A 66 -9.65 -8.46 -11.70
N ASN A 67 -8.78 -9.44 -11.51
CA ASN A 67 -9.18 -10.78 -11.04
C ASN A 67 -9.49 -10.85 -9.54
N CYS A 68 -8.76 -10.11 -8.70
CA CYS A 68 -8.98 -10.07 -7.25
C CYS A 68 -10.15 -9.16 -6.85
N PHE A 69 -10.35 -8.06 -7.57
CA PHE A 69 -11.14 -6.92 -7.09
C PHE A 69 -12.17 -6.40 -8.12
N GLY A 70 -12.18 -6.92 -9.34
CA GLY A 70 -13.10 -6.49 -10.41
C GLY A 70 -12.70 -5.16 -11.09
N ASP A 71 -13.33 -4.85 -12.23
CA ASP A 71 -13.20 -3.53 -12.85
C ASP A 71 -14.00 -2.48 -12.05
N GLU A 72 -13.63 -1.19 -12.18
CA GLU A 72 -14.12 -0.04 -11.39
C GLU A 72 -15.65 0.12 -11.27
N ASN A 73 -16.44 -0.63 -12.04
CA ASN A 73 -17.89 -0.54 -12.11
C ASN A 73 -18.66 -1.81 -11.71
N GLY A 74 -18.02 -2.88 -11.23
CA GLY A 74 -18.74 -4.07 -10.75
C GLY A 74 -19.62 -4.79 -11.80
N MET A 75 -19.43 -4.49 -13.09
CA MET A 75 -20.03 -5.20 -14.21
C MET A 75 -18.91 -5.80 -15.05
N ILE A 76 -18.98 -7.11 -15.25
CA ILE A 76 -18.11 -7.87 -16.16
C ILE A 76 -18.41 -7.36 -17.58
N ASP A 77 -17.50 -6.58 -18.15
CA ASP A 77 -17.55 -6.20 -19.57
C ASP A 77 -16.40 -6.92 -20.30
N VAL A 78 -16.71 -8.12 -20.79
CA VAL A 78 -15.76 -9.00 -21.52
C VAL A 78 -15.44 -8.45 -22.92
N ASP A 79 -16.08 -7.35 -23.33
CA ASP A 79 -16.07 -6.89 -24.72
C ASP A 79 -15.13 -5.71 -25.01
N LYS A 80 -14.25 -5.32 -24.07
CA LYS A 80 -13.11 -4.47 -24.45
C LYS A 80 -12.07 -5.32 -25.18
N GLU A 81 -12.02 -5.17 -26.49
CA GLU A 81 -11.06 -5.80 -27.40
C GLU A 81 -9.61 -5.56 -26.95
N VAL A 82 -9.14 -6.47 -26.10
CA VAL A 82 -7.72 -6.67 -25.79
C VAL A 82 -7.05 -7.17 -27.08
N SER A 83 -5.95 -6.53 -27.47
CA SER A 83 -5.22 -6.84 -28.71
C SER A 83 -4.73 -8.30 -28.70
N ILE A 84 -4.51 -8.88 -29.89
CA ILE A 84 -4.15 -10.31 -30.03
C ILE A 84 -2.84 -10.64 -29.29
N GLU A 85 -1.89 -9.71 -29.27
CA GLU A 85 -0.62 -9.84 -28.53
C GLU A 85 -0.82 -9.83 -27.01
N GLU A 86 -1.77 -9.03 -26.52
CA GLU A 86 -2.16 -9.01 -25.11
C GLU A 86 -2.95 -10.27 -24.72
N LYS A 87 -3.71 -10.88 -25.64
CA LYS A 87 -4.41 -12.17 -25.45
C LYS A 87 -3.46 -13.37 -25.35
N ASP A 88 -2.38 -13.40 -26.11
CA ASP A 88 -1.37 -14.46 -26.03
C ASP A 88 -0.54 -14.36 -24.74
N MET A 89 -0.21 -13.13 -24.31
CA MET A 89 0.35 -12.90 -22.97
C MET A 89 -0.65 -13.24 -21.86
N LEU A 90 -1.96 -13.02 -22.06
CA LEU A 90 -3.01 -13.35 -21.08
C LEU A 90 -3.03 -14.86 -20.87
N CYS A 91 -3.00 -15.65 -21.94
CA CYS A 91 -2.93 -17.10 -21.88
C CYS A 91 -1.65 -17.60 -21.20
N THR A 92 -0.50 -16.96 -21.47
CA THR A 92 0.80 -17.38 -20.91
C THR A 92 0.84 -17.12 -19.41
N ILE A 93 0.46 -15.91 -18.97
CA ILE A 93 0.44 -15.53 -17.55
C ILE A 93 -0.71 -16.22 -16.81
N GLN A 94 -1.90 -16.42 -17.42
CA GLN A 94 -2.94 -17.26 -16.82
C GLN A 94 -2.47 -18.70 -16.67
N SER A 95 -1.69 -19.24 -17.61
CA SER A 95 -1.12 -20.58 -17.48
C SER A 95 -0.06 -20.64 -16.38
N GLU A 96 0.74 -19.58 -16.19
CA GLU A 96 1.72 -19.48 -15.10
C GLU A 96 1.05 -19.31 -13.73
N ILE A 97 -0.01 -18.50 -13.65
CA ILE A 97 -0.85 -18.35 -12.45
C ILE A 97 -1.61 -19.64 -12.14
N GLN A 98 -2.11 -20.37 -13.15
CA GLN A 98 -2.72 -21.70 -12.98
C GLN A 98 -1.70 -22.77 -12.61
N ASN A 99 -0.44 -22.61 -13.03
CA ASN A 99 0.65 -23.47 -12.60
C ASN A 99 1.05 -23.13 -11.16
N LEU A 100 1.05 -21.86 -10.75
CA LEU A 100 1.32 -21.44 -9.37
C LEU A 100 0.16 -21.77 -8.42
N SER A 101 -1.10 -21.73 -8.88
CA SER A 101 -2.26 -22.16 -8.09
C SER A 101 -2.28 -23.69 -7.87
N LYS A 102 -1.66 -24.46 -8.77
CA LYS A 102 -1.45 -25.92 -8.61
C LYS A 102 -0.44 -26.30 -7.53
N TYR A 103 0.38 -25.37 -7.04
CA TYR A 103 1.37 -25.64 -5.98
C TYR A 103 0.92 -25.21 -4.57
N THR A 104 -0.38 -24.98 -4.37
CA THR A 104 -0.97 -24.74 -3.04
C THR A 104 -1.51 -26.04 -2.47
N HIS A 105 -0.70 -26.75 -1.69
CA HIS A 105 -1.06 -28.01 -1.05
C HIS A 105 -1.54 -27.81 0.40
N LEU A 106 -2.62 -27.05 0.59
CA LEU A 106 -3.46 -27.09 1.80
C LEU A 106 -4.92 -27.29 1.39
N ARG A 107 -5.18 -28.53 1.01
CA ARG A 107 -6.42 -29.23 1.34
C ARG A 107 -6.27 -29.56 2.84
N ASP A 108 -7.20 -29.19 3.72
CA ASP A 108 -8.46 -29.90 3.83
C ASP A 108 -9.58 -29.03 4.43
N ASN A 109 -10.78 -29.26 3.90
CA ASN A 109 -12.11 -28.88 4.40
C ASN A 109 -12.60 -27.45 4.15
N ILE A 110 -12.87 -27.07 2.89
CA ILE A 110 -14.08 -26.29 2.58
C ILE A 110 -14.65 -26.75 1.24
N GLU A 111 -15.62 -27.66 1.29
CA GLU A 111 -16.66 -27.73 0.25
C GLU A 111 -17.58 -26.51 0.44
N ALA A 112 -17.47 -25.50 -0.43
CA ALA A 112 -18.54 -24.60 -0.86
C ALA A 112 -18.02 -23.49 -1.83
N ASN A 113 -18.36 -23.64 -3.10
CA ASN A 113 -18.33 -22.66 -4.21
C ASN A 113 -16.95 -22.24 -4.74
N ASP A 114 -16.51 -22.93 -5.80
CA ASP A 114 -15.23 -22.79 -6.53
C ASP A 114 -14.79 -21.34 -6.81
N GLU A 115 -15.73 -20.42 -7.03
CA GLU A 115 -15.44 -19.03 -7.36
C GLU A 115 -14.88 -18.22 -6.17
N LYS A 116 -15.40 -18.45 -4.96
CA LYS A 116 -14.99 -17.72 -3.74
C LYS A 116 -13.64 -18.22 -3.22
N SER A 117 -13.38 -19.52 -3.36
CA SER A 117 -12.07 -20.12 -3.08
C SER A 117 -11.00 -19.57 -4.02
N ASN A 118 -11.31 -19.47 -5.31
CA ASN A 118 -10.39 -18.91 -6.31
C ASN A 118 -10.02 -17.46 -6.01
N ILE A 119 -11.00 -16.61 -5.66
CA ILE A 119 -10.75 -15.20 -5.33
C ILE A 119 -9.83 -15.06 -4.11
N LEU A 120 -10.01 -15.90 -3.08
CA LEU A 120 -9.15 -15.87 -1.88
C LEU A 120 -7.71 -16.29 -2.21
N THR A 121 -7.53 -17.29 -3.08
CA THR A 121 -6.21 -17.73 -3.56
C THR A 121 -5.53 -16.64 -4.39
N ILE A 122 -6.25 -16.00 -5.33
CA ILE A 122 -5.70 -14.92 -6.16
C ILE A 122 -5.34 -13.71 -5.27
N ARG A 123 -6.17 -13.39 -4.26
CA ARG A 123 -5.89 -12.36 -3.26
C ARG A 123 -4.59 -12.65 -2.50
N SER A 124 -4.39 -13.89 -2.05
CA SER A 124 -3.14 -14.29 -1.37
C SER A 124 -1.93 -14.15 -2.30
N ILE A 125 -2.03 -14.61 -3.55
CA ILE A 125 -0.95 -14.49 -4.55
C ILE A 125 -0.59 -13.02 -4.81
N PHE A 126 -1.58 -12.13 -4.91
CA PHE A 126 -1.36 -10.69 -5.07
C PHE A 126 -0.61 -10.06 -3.88
N LEU A 127 -0.93 -10.46 -2.66
CA LEU A 127 -0.24 -9.96 -1.45
C LEU A 127 1.19 -10.51 -1.35
N ILE A 128 1.42 -11.75 -1.76
CA ILE A 128 2.76 -12.33 -1.88
C ILE A 128 3.57 -11.59 -2.95
N PHE A 129 2.96 -11.23 -4.09
CA PHE A 129 3.60 -10.40 -5.11
C PHE A 129 4.06 -9.05 -4.55
N LEU A 130 3.24 -8.38 -3.74
CA LEU A 130 3.62 -7.14 -3.06
C LEU A 130 4.81 -7.33 -2.10
N ASN A 131 4.87 -8.45 -1.39
CA ASN A 131 6.02 -8.80 -0.55
C ASN A 131 7.28 -9.03 -1.38
N ASN A 132 7.17 -9.82 -2.45
CA ASN A 132 8.27 -10.10 -3.37
C ASN A 132 8.82 -8.82 -3.99
N MET A 133 7.97 -7.88 -4.38
CA MET A 133 8.37 -6.58 -4.94
C MET A 133 9.10 -5.71 -3.92
N ASP A 134 8.63 -5.64 -2.67
CA ASP A 134 9.35 -4.89 -1.63
C ASP A 134 10.69 -5.55 -1.26
N VAL A 135 10.75 -6.88 -1.20
CA VAL A 135 12.01 -7.61 -0.97
C VAL A 135 12.98 -7.45 -2.15
N ALA A 136 12.51 -7.54 -3.39
CA ALA A 136 13.31 -7.27 -4.58
C ALA A 136 13.90 -5.84 -4.53
N LYS A 137 13.10 -4.85 -4.14
CA LYS A 137 13.56 -3.46 -3.94
C LYS A 137 14.68 -3.37 -2.88
N GLN A 138 14.57 -4.09 -1.77
CA GLN A 138 15.64 -4.16 -0.75
C GLN A 138 16.89 -4.88 -1.26
N ASN A 139 16.72 -5.94 -2.04
CA ASN A 139 17.80 -6.71 -2.62
C ASN A 139 18.56 -5.93 -3.71
N ILE A 140 17.88 -5.07 -4.48
CA ILE A 140 18.52 -4.12 -5.42
C ILE A 140 19.44 -3.14 -4.66
N ASP A 141 18.97 -2.59 -3.54
CA ASP A 141 19.75 -1.67 -2.70
C ASP A 141 20.99 -2.36 -2.11
N SER A 142 20.82 -3.59 -1.63
CA SER A 142 21.91 -4.46 -1.15
C SER A 142 22.91 -4.78 -2.25
N LEU A 143 22.43 -5.09 -3.47
CA LEU A 143 23.25 -5.39 -4.63
C LEU A 143 24.07 -4.17 -5.08
N ALA A 144 23.46 -2.98 -5.14
CA ALA A 144 24.15 -1.73 -5.48
C ALA A 144 25.32 -1.45 -4.51
N LYS A 145 25.06 -1.56 -3.19
CA LYS A 145 26.09 -1.44 -2.14
C LYS A 145 27.18 -2.50 -2.28
N PHE A 146 26.79 -3.74 -2.57
CA PHE A 146 27.73 -4.84 -2.77
C PHE A 146 28.66 -4.61 -3.97
N ILE A 147 28.13 -4.14 -5.10
CA ILE A 147 28.93 -3.83 -6.31
C ILE A 147 29.94 -2.73 -6.01
N SER A 148 29.48 -1.63 -5.40
CA SER A 148 30.34 -0.50 -5.01
C SER A 148 31.50 -0.95 -4.11
N LYS A 149 31.17 -1.68 -3.04
CA LYS A 149 32.17 -2.17 -2.08
C LYS A 149 33.17 -3.13 -2.74
N THR A 150 32.68 -4.14 -3.45
CA THR A 150 33.54 -5.19 -4.04
C THR A 150 34.44 -4.63 -5.14
N TYR A 151 33.95 -3.66 -5.91
CA TYR A 151 34.76 -2.99 -6.92
C TYR A 151 35.89 -2.19 -6.29
N ASN A 152 35.58 -1.35 -5.28
CA ASN A 152 36.58 -0.53 -4.59
C ASN A 152 37.67 -1.38 -3.91
N GLU A 153 37.32 -2.56 -3.38
CA GLU A 153 38.29 -3.51 -2.81
C GLU A 153 39.18 -4.18 -3.88
N SER A 154 38.73 -4.26 -5.14
CA SER A 154 39.44 -4.96 -6.23
C SER A 154 40.37 -4.07 -7.06
N VAL A 155 40.17 -2.75 -7.01
CA VAL A 155 40.91 -1.76 -7.80
C VAL A 155 42.14 -1.30 -7.00
N ILE A 156 43.32 -1.44 -7.61
CA ILE A 156 44.62 -1.10 -7.01
C ILE A 156 45.10 0.30 -7.43
N SER A 157 44.51 0.88 -8.49
CA SER A 157 44.84 2.21 -9.01
C SER A 157 43.58 2.98 -9.41
N GLU A 158 43.40 4.19 -8.88
CA GLU A 158 42.27 5.06 -9.15
C GLU A 158 42.32 5.58 -10.60
N ASN A 159 41.44 5.07 -11.46
CA ASN A 159 41.19 5.66 -12.77
C ASN A 159 39.82 6.34 -12.74
N ASP A 160 39.82 7.66 -12.53
CA ASP A 160 38.62 8.49 -12.32
C ASP A 160 37.52 8.28 -13.36
N TYR A 161 37.89 8.06 -14.62
CA TYR A 161 36.92 7.82 -15.69
C TYR A 161 36.16 6.50 -15.49
N THR A 162 36.85 5.43 -15.10
CA THR A 162 36.23 4.12 -14.86
C THR A 162 35.36 4.12 -13.60
N ASN A 163 35.78 4.86 -12.57
CA ASN A 163 35.01 5.04 -11.34
C ASN A 163 33.70 5.78 -11.61
N LYS A 164 33.74 6.90 -12.34
CA LYS A 164 32.54 7.63 -12.76
C LYS A 164 31.58 6.77 -13.58
N LYS A 165 32.10 5.95 -14.49
CA LYS A 165 31.26 5.07 -15.31
C LYS A 165 30.52 4.04 -14.44
N LEU A 166 31.20 3.47 -13.45
CA LEU A 166 30.58 2.55 -12.50
C LEU A 166 29.55 3.25 -11.61
N GLU A 167 29.85 4.45 -11.12
CA GLU A 167 28.90 5.26 -10.35
C GLU A 167 27.62 5.50 -11.15
N CYS A 168 27.71 5.86 -12.43
CA CYS A 168 26.53 5.99 -13.30
C CYS A 168 25.73 4.68 -13.43
N CYS A 169 26.40 3.53 -13.52
CA CYS A 169 25.73 2.23 -13.59
C CYS A 169 25.02 1.88 -12.25
N ILE A 170 25.64 2.19 -11.11
CA ILE A 170 25.03 2.02 -9.78
C ILE A 170 23.85 2.98 -9.57
N LEU A 171 23.97 4.23 -10.03
CA LEU A 171 22.87 5.19 -10.03
C LEU A 171 21.70 4.67 -10.87
N SER A 172 21.97 4.04 -12.01
CA SER A 172 20.93 3.44 -12.85
C SER A 172 20.16 2.32 -12.12
N LEU A 173 20.84 1.47 -11.34
CA LEU A 173 20.17 0.49 -10.46
C LEU A 173 19.33 1.16 -9.36
N THR A 174 19.80 2.28 -8.84
CA THR A 174 19.06 3.04 -7.82
C THR A 174 17.81 3.68 -8.42
N ASN A 175 17.84 4.10 -9.68
CA ASN A 175 16.65 4.57 -10.38
C ASN A 175 15.61 3.45 -10.56
N VAL A 176 16.02 2.21 -10.89
CA VAL A 176 15.10 1.05 -10.95
C VAL A 176 14.34 0.87 -9.63
N LYS A 177 15.04 1.01 -8.51
CA LYS A 177 14.44 0.90 -7.18
C LYS A 177 13.36 1.99 -6.97
N GLU A 178 13.61 3.22 -7.39
CA GLU A 178 12.64 4.31 -7.32
C GLU A 178 11.42 4.03 -8.22
N GLU A 179 11.62 3.51 -9.43
CA GLU A 179 10.52 3.10 -10.32
C GLU A 179 9.66 2.00 -9.70
N ILE A 180 10.28 0.98 -9.09
CA ILE A 180 9.56 -0.06 -8.34
C ILE A 180 8.80 0.53 -7.15
N ASP A 181 9.35 1.53 -6.44
CA ASP A 181 8.66 2.18 -5.34
C ASP A 181 7.46 3.00 -5.80
N ILE A 182 7.59 3.75 -6.91
CA ILE A 182 6.48 4.44 -7.57
C ILE A 182 5.38 3.44 -7.95
N PHE A 183 5.77 2.30 -8.53
CA PHE A 183 4.84 1.26 -8.92
C PHE A 183 4.10 0.68 -7.70
N ILE A 184 4.80 0.24 -6.65
CA ILE A 184 4.19 -0.25 -5.40
C ILE A 184 3.21 0.77 -4.81
N ARG A 185 3.57 2.07 -4.81
CA ARG A 185 2.68 3.14 -4.33
C ARG A 185 1.39 3.24 -5.16
N ARG A 186 1.48 3.10 -6.49
CA ARG A 186 0.29 3.05 -7.37
C ARG A 186 -0.59 1.84 -7.05
N ILE A 187 0.02 0.68 -6.81
CA ILE A 187 -0.70 -0.55 -6.42
C ILE A 187 -1.50 -0.34 -5.14
N TYR A 188 -0.85 0.13 -4.08
CA TYR A 188 -1.51 0.39 -2.80
C TYR A 188 -2.62 1.43 -2.98
N LYS A 189 -2.36 2.54 -3.68
CA LYS A 189 -3.38 3.57 -3.92
C LYS A 189 -4.64 2.97 -4.55
N LYS A 190 -4.49 2.16 -5.61
CA LYS A 190 -5.62 1.51 -6.28
C LYS A 190 -6.36 0.54 -5.36
N LEU A 191 -5.63 -0.28 -4.59
CA LEU A 191 -6.21 -1.18 -3.58
C LEU A 191 -7.08 -0.39 -2.58
N TYR A 192 -6.60 0.75 -2.07
CA TYR A 192 -7.38 1.56 -1.14
C TYR A 192 -8.59 2.21 -1.80
N ASP A 193 -8.37 2.93 -2.91
CA ASP A 193 -9.40 3.74 -3.55
C ASP A 193 -10.53 2.87 -4.12
N SER A 194 -10.22 1.73 -4.73
CA SER A 194 -11.20 0.87 -5.42
C SER A 194 -11.86 -0.18 -4.52
N PHE A 195 -11.25 -0.58 -3.40
CA PHE A 195 -11.74 -1.71 -2.60
C PHE A 195 -11.92 -1.36 -1.12
N ILE A 196 -10.87 -0.90 -0.46
CA ILE A 196 -10.91 -0.66 0.98
C ILE A 196 -11.87 0.49 1.32
N CYS A 197 -11.73 1.64 0.66
CA CYS A 197 -12.57 2.81 0.90
C CYS A 197 -14.08 2.53 0.72
N PRO A 198 -14.53 1.89 -0.38
CA PRO A 198 -15.94 1.52 -0.56
C PRO A 198 -16.54 0.68 0.58
N ILE A 199 -15.78 -0.26 1.17
CA ILE A 199 -16.25 -1.07 2.29
C ILE A 199 -16.64 -0.18 3.47
N PHE A 200 -15.81 0.84 3.74
CA PHE A 200 -16.03 1.76 4.85
C PHE A 200 -17.09 2.82 4.55
N SER A 201 -17.32 3.19 3.28
CA SER A 201 -18.38 4.14 2.89
C SER A 201 -19.73 3.79 3.50
N ASN A 202 -20.08 2.50 3.56
CA ASN A 202 -21.34 2.04 4.13
C ASN A 202 -21.43 2.22 5.65
N PHE A 203 -20.29 2.15 6.36
CA PHE A 203 -20.24 2.41 7.80
C PHE A 203 -20.47 3.87 8.11
N PHE A 204 -20.24 4.79 7.17
CA PHE A 204 -20.51 6.20 7.36
C PHE A 204 -21.91 6.64 6.91
N ILE A 205 -22.72 5.73 6.34
CA ILE A 205 -24.11 6.02 5.98
C ILE A 205 -24.95 6.47 7.17
N PRO A 206 -24.88 5.83 8.38
CA PRO A 206 -25.60 6.31 9.55
C PRO A 206 -25.23 7.74 9.95
N PHE A 207 -23.97 8.17 9.73
CA PHE A 207 -23.55 9.56 9.89
C PHE A 207 -24.13 10.49 8.82
N SER A 208 -24.39 9.96 7.63
CA SER A 208 -24.89 10.71 6.50
C SER A 208 -26.42 10.93 6.53
N THR A 209 -27.18 10.12 7.25
CA THR A 209 -28.65 10.14 7.25
C THR A 209 -29.28 10.82 8.46
N ILE A 210 -28.50 11.28 9.44
CA ILE A 210 -29.04 11.97 10.63
C ILE A 210 -29.33 13.42 10.26
N ASP A 211 -30.57 13.67 9.83
CA ASP A 211 -31.16 15.00 9.77
C ASP A 211 -31.64 15.39 11.18
N HIS A 212 -30.97 16.38 11.76
CA HIS A 212 -31.41 17.29 12.83
C HIS A 212 -32.26 16.78 14.03
N SER A 213 -31.80 17.20 15.21
CA SER A 213 -32.38 17.11 16.56
C SER A 213 -32.13 15.78 17.29
N ILE A 214 -31.27 15.88 18.30
CA ILE A 214 -30.92 14.76 19.17
C ILE A 214 -32.08 14.55 20.14
N GLU A 215 -32.85 13.48 19.94
CA GLU A 215 -33.52 12.82 21.06
C GLU A 215 -32.56 11.79 21.68
N SER A 216 -32.67 11.60 22.99
CA SER A 216 -31.77 10.80 23.84
C SER A 216 -31.55 9.33 23.43
N THR A 217 -32.22 8.85 22.40
CA THR A 217 -32.08 7.49 21.83
C THR A 217 -30.92 7.32 20.86
N ASP A 218 -30.37 8.41 20.30
CA ASP A 218 -29.31 8.33 19.26
C ASP A 218 -27.90 8.13 19.81
N TYR A 219 -27.68 8.33 21.12
CA TYR A 219 -26.36 8.14 21.75
C TYR A 219 -25.87 6.68 21.69
N LYS A 220 -26.80 5.71 21.75
CA LYS A 220 -26.50 4.28 21.60
C LYS A 220 -26.11 3.92 20.16
N LEU A 221 -26.75 4.53 19.16
CA LEU A 221 -26.43 4.30 17.75
C LEU A 221 -25.02 4.80 17.42
N HIS A 222 -24.60 5.93 18.00
CA HIS A 222 -23.25 6.48 17.81
C HIS A 222 -22.15 5.69 18.53
N SER A 223 -22.43 5.07 19.67
CA SER A 223 -21.47 4.21 20.38
C SER A 223 -21.29 2.86 19.67
N CYS A 224 -22.39 2.22 19.23
CA CYS A 224 -22.31 0.96 18.47
C CYS A 224 -21.68 1.13 17.08
N TRP A 225 -21.72 2.33 16.50
CA TRP A 225 -21.05 2.60 15.22
C TRP A 225 -19.53 2.46 15.33
N LEU A 226 -18.94 3.05 16.37
CA LEU A 226 -17.48 3.05 16.54
C LEU A 226 -16.97 1.63 16.78
N GLU A 227 -17.68 0.86 17.61
CA GLU A 227 -17.40 -0.56 17.85
C GLU A 227 -17.42 -1.36 16.55
N ARG A 228 -18.49 -1.24 15.75
CA ARG A 228 -18.59 -1.94 14.45
C ARG A 228 -17.53 -1.51 13.45
N LEU A 229 -17.11 -0.25 13.47
CA LEU A 229 -16.02 0.25 12.64
C LEU A 229 -14.70 -0.36 13.07
N VAL A 230 -14.41 -0.37 14.37
CA VAL A 230 -13.20 -0.98 14.94
C VAL A 230 -13.14 -2.47 14.60
N ASP A 231 -14.22 -3.21 14.81
CA ASP A 231 -14.32 -4.63 14.46
C ASP A 231 -13.99 -4.87 12.98
N LYS A 232 -14.51 -4.01 12.09
CA LYS A 232 -14.26 -4.15 10.65
C LYS A 232 -12.81 -3.80 10.27
N ILE A 233 -12.23 -2.80 10.93
CA ILE A 233 -10.82 -2.45 10.76
C ILE A 233 -9.94 -3.62 11.20
N GLU A 234 -10.23 -4.24 12.34
CA GLU A 234 -9.51 -5.42 12.83
C GLU A 234 -9.63 -6.59 11.85
N GLU A 235 -10.84 -6.92 11.40
CA GLU A 235 -11.09 -8.00 10.44
C GLU A 235 -10.24 -7.82 9.18
N ILE A 236 -10.27 -6.63 8.57
CA ILE A 236 -9.48 -6.34 7.37
C ILE A 236 -7.99 -6.37 7.70
N PHE A 237 -7.54 -5.65 8.72
CA PHE A 237 -6.13 -5.55 9.06
C PHE A 237 -5.51 -6.90 9.36
N PHE A 238 -6.13 -7.72 10.23
CA PHE A 238 -5.62 -9.04 10.57
C PHE A 238 -5.62 -10.00 9.38
N SER A 239 -6.62 -9.94 8.51
CA SER A 239 -6.64 -10.78 7.29
C SER A 239 -5.49 -10.47 6.32
N PHE A 240 -5.06 -9.21 6.22
CA PHE A 240 -3.90 -8.82 5.40
C PHE A 240 -2.57 -9.05 6.14
N LYS A 241 -2.53 -8.81 7.46
CA LYS A 241 -1.33 -8.97 8.29
C LYS A 241 -0.79 -10.41 8.28
N GLN A 242 -1.66 -11.40 8.12
CA GLN A 242 -1.26 -12.82 8.04
C GLN A 242 -0.49 -13.15 6.76
N VAL A 243 -0.67 -12.38 5.68
CA VAL A 243 -0.11 -12.67 4.35
C VAL A 243 0.96 -11.65 3.95
N LEU A 244 1.05 -10.51 4.63
CA LEU A 244 2.06 -9.48 4.39
C LEU A 244 3.29 -9.66 5.29
N THR A 245 4.47 -9.37 4.74
CA THR A 245 5.67 -9.21 5.57
C THR A 245 5.47 -8.14 6.64
N PRO A 246 6.18 -8.16 7.79
CA PRO A 246 6.01 -7.15 8.84
C PRO A 246 6.12 -5.70 8.33
N ARG A 247 7.03 -5.45 7.38
CA ARG A 247 7.21 -4.14 6.76
C ARG A 247 6.00 -3.75 5.90
N ASN A 248 5.54 -4.63 5.01
CA ASN A 248 4.38 -4.35 4.18
C ASN A 248 3.09 -4.25 5.01
N GLY A 249 2.97 -5.04 6.08
CA GLY A 249 1.86 -4.92 7.04
C GLY A 249 1.83 -3.55 7.73
N ASN A 250 2.98 -3.02 8.11
CA ASN A 250 3.08 -1.66 8.67
C ASN A 250 2.73 -0.57 7.63
N ILE A 251 3.23 -0.70 6.40
CA ILE A 251 2.89 0.21 5.29
C ILE A 251 1.38 0.17 5.03
N PHE A 252 0.80 -1.03 5.01
CA PHE A 252 -0.64 -1.22 4.84
C PHE A 252 -1.44 -0.57 5.98
N LEU A 253 -1.02 -0.74 7.23
CA LEU A 253 -1.69 -0.11 8.37
C LEU A 253 -1.66 1.42 8.28
N ILE A 254 -0.49 1.99 8.00
CA ILE A 254 -0.31 3.45 7.88
C ILE A 254 -1.20 4.02 6.77
N ASN A 255 -1.23 3.36 5.61
CA ASN A 255 -2.04 3.80 4.48
C ASN A 255 -3.54 3.61 4.74
N LEU A 256 -3.93 2.53 5.44
CA LEU A 256 -5.31 2.30 5.87
C LEU A 256 -5.80 3.43 6.79
N ILE A 257 -5.01 3.78 7.80
CA ILE A 257 -5.33 4.86 8.75
C ILE A 257 -5.45 6.20 8.02
N ALA A 258 -4.52 6.50 7.10
CA ALA A 258 -4.56 7.72 6.29
C ALA A 258 -5.80 7.77 5.39
N ALA A 259 -6.14 6.66 4.72
CA ALA A 259 -7.31 6.57 3.84
C ALA A 259 -8.62 6.76 4.62
N LEU A 260 -8.78 6.06 5.75
CA LEU A 260 -9.92 6.20 6.65
C LEU A 260 -10.06 7.64 7.17
N SER A 261 -8.96 8.25 7.60
CA SER A 261 -8.95 9.62 8.15
C SER A 261 -9.35 10.65 7.10
N ASN A 262 -8.87 10.47 5.86
CA ASN A 262 -9.23 11.32 4.73
C ASN A 262 -10.71 11.16 4.34
N HIS A 263 -11.21 9.93 4.35
CA HIS A 263 -12.60 9.65 4.02
C HIS A 263 -13.56 10.25 5.07
N LEU A 264 -13.27 10.03 6.36
CA LEU A 264 -13.96 10.66 7.48
C LEU A 264 -13.96 12.18 7.38
N SER A 265 -12.80 12.78 7.09
CA SER A 265 -12.68 14.24 6.92
C SER A 265 -13.62 14.75 5.82
N LYS A 266 -13.67 14.07 4.67
CA LYS A 266 -14.56 14.45 3.55
C LYS A 266 -16.04 14.35 3.90
N ILE A 267 -16.44 13.32 4.66
CA ILE A 267 -17.84 13.15 5.08
C ILE A 267 -18.24 14.27 6.05
N ILE A 268 -17.40 14.52 7.06
CA ILE A 268 -17.66 15.56 8.07
C ILE A 268 -17.74 16.93 7.39
N TYR A 269 -16.83 17.22 6.45
CA TYR A 269 -16.83 18.50 5.75
C TYR A 269 -18.10 18.77 4.92
N ASN A 270 -18.85 17.74 4.53
CA ASN A 270 -20.06 17.86 3.71
C ASN A 270 -21.37 17.81 4.51
N LYS A 271 -21.31 17.90 5.84
CA LYS A 271 -22.46 17.75 6.74
C LYS A 271 -22.65 18.97 7.63
N LYS A 272 -23.88 19.14 8.12
CA LYS A 272 -24.20 20.14 9.14
C LYS A 272 -24.36 19.48 10.49
N PHE A 273 -23.82 20.09 11.54
CA PHE A 273 -23.80 19.52 12.88
C PHE A 273 -24.53 20.41 13.88
N SER A 274 -25.31 19.77 14.76
CA SER A 274 -25.77 20.43 15.98
C SER A 274 -24.63 20.46 17.01
N LYS A 275 -24.67 21.39 17.95
CA LYS A 275 -23.66 21.53 19.01
C LYS A 275 -23.37 20.21 19.75
N SER A 276 -24.43 19.49 20.12
CA SER A 276 -24.32 18.21 20.81
C SER A 276 -23.76 17.12 19.90
N MET A 277 -24.05 17.15 18.60
CA MET A 277 -23.48 16.21 17.63
C MET A 277 -21.99 16.47 17.40
N SER A 278 -21.56 17.73 17.30
CA SER A 278 -20.15 18.10 17.18
C SER A 278 -19.31 17.56 18.34
N SER A 279 -19.85 17.61 19.55
CA SER A 279 -19.20 17.06 20.75
C SER A 279 -19.10 15.52 20.75
N ILE A 280 -20.15 14.83 20.27
CA ILE A 280 -20.16 13.37 20.12
C ILE A 280 -19.14 12.93 19.05
N VAL A 281 -19.14 13.59 17.89
CA VAL A 281 -18.17 13.35 16.81
C VAL A 281 -16.75 13.54 17.32
N HIS A 282 -16.49 14.60 18.08
CA HIS A 282 -15.18 14.85 18.69
C HIS A 282 -14.74 13.75 19.64
N THR A 283 -15.63 13.29 20.51
CA THR A 283 -15.33 12.18 21.42
C THR A 283 -15.03 10.90 20.65
N ASN A 284 -15.88 10.53 19.70
CA ASN A 284 -15.72 9.28 18.92
C ASN A 284 -14.45 9.27 18.07
N VAL A 285 -14.15 10.38 17.38
CA VAL A 285 -12.94 10.50 16.56
C VAL A 285 -11.68 10.46 17.42
N ARG A 286 -11.72 11.07 18.62
CA ARG A 286 -10.60 10.97 19.57
C ARG A 286 -10.38 9.53 20.05
N THR A 287 -11.45 8.80 20.36
CA THR A 287 -11.36 7.37 20.73
C THR A 287 -10.82 6.53 19.56
N LEU A 288 -11.25 6.81 18.32
CA LEU A 288 -10.72 6.14 17.13
C LEU A 288 -9.20 6.41 16.95
N MET A 289 -8.75 7.65 17.19
CA MET A 289 -7.31 7.98 17.12
C MET A 289 -6.50 7.27 18.20
N GLN A 290 -7.03 7.17 19.42
CA GLN A 290 -6.40 6.39 20.49
C GLN A 290 -6.31 4.90 20.13
N TYR A 291 -7.34 4.37 19.49
CA TYR A 291 -7.31 3.01 18.96
C TYR A 291 -6.26 2.86 17.86
N PHE A 292 -6.16 3.79 16.90
CA PHE A 292 -5.09 3.78 15.90
C PHE A 292 -3.69 3.78 16.53
N ASP A 293 -3.48 4.62 17.55
CA ASP A 293 -2.22 4.65 18.29
C ASP A 293 -1.92 3.33 19.02
N SER A 294 -2.94 2.54 19.36
CA SER A 294 -2.76 1.22 19.98
C SER A 294 -2.38 0.11 19.00
N LEU A 295 -2.61 0.30 17.69
CA LEU A 295 -2.30 -0.70 16.67
C LEU A 295 -0.82 -0.77 16.30
N THR A 296 -0.03 0.24 16.69
CA THR A 296 1.38 0.34 16.29
C THR A 296 2.19 1.18 17.27
N ASP A 297 3.44 0.78 17.48
CA ASP A 297 4.42 1.57 18.24
C ASP A 297 4.99 2.75 17.43
N MET A 298 4.64 2.85 16.13
CA MET A 298 5.15 3.89 15.24
C MET A 298 4.37 5.21 15.39
N SER A 299 5.06 6.33 15.18
CA SER A 299 4.40 7.65 15.12
C SER A 299 3.55 7.79 13.86
N ILE A 300 2.23 7.66 14.04
CA ILE A 300 1.23 7.78 12.97
C ILE A 300 0.42 9.08 13.01
N LYS A 301 0.66 9.95 14.01
CA LYS A 301 -0.10 11.20 14.25
C LYS A 301 -0.31 12.07 13.01
N LYS A 302 0.71 12.17 12.15
CA LYS A 302 0.65 12.94 10.90
C LYS A 302 -0.44 12.45 9.93
N HIS A 303 -0.83 11.18 10.00
CA HIS A 303 -1.78 10.56 9.05
C HIS A 303 -3.25 10.83 9.38
N TYR A 304 -3.55 11.29 10.59
CA TYR A 304 -4.90 11.68 11.01
C TYR A 304 -4.97 13.12 11.53
N LEU A 305 -3.89 13.91 11.37
CA LEU A 305 -3.79 15.28 11.88
C LEU A 305 -4.91 16.18 11.31
N ASN A 306 -5.20 16.08 10.01
CA ASN A 306 -6.26 16.87 9.38
C ASN A 306 -7.62 16.57 10.00
N LEU A 307 -7.93 15.28 10.22
CA LEU A 307 -9.16 14.85 10.87
C LEU A 307 -9.24 15.36 12.32
N LYS A 308 -8.13 15.29 13.05
CA LYS A 308 -8.03 15.82 14.42
C LYS A 308 -8.34 17.31 14.44
N ASN A 309 -7.69 18.09 13.58
CA ASN A 309 -7.86 19.54 13.52
C ASN A 309 -9.29 19.90 13.10
N LEU A 310 -9.84 19.25 12.07
CA LEU A 310 -11.22 19.42 11.60
C LEU A 310 -12.23 19.28 12.75
N VAL A 311 -12.15 18.16 13.49
CA VAL A 311 -13.13 17.83 14.51
C VAL A 311 -12.92 18.66 15.79
N THR A 312 -11.68 19.08 16.07
CA THR A 312 -11.40 20.01 17.16
C THR A 312 -12.01 21.37 16.86
N ILE A 313 -11.83 21.90 15.64
CA ILE A 313 -12.47 23.16 15.19
C ILE A 313 -14.00 23.05 15.27
N LEU A 314 -14.58 21.95 14.79
CA LEU A 314 -16.03 21.71 14.82
C LEU A 314 -16.60 21.74 16.25
N SER A 315 -15.81 21.36 17.25
CA SER A 315 -16.22 21.35 18.67
C SER A 315 -16.12 22.72 19.36
N LEU A 316 -15.55 23.74 18.70
CA LEU A 316 -15.37 25.06 19.30
C LEU A 316 -16.68 25.84 19.39
N GLU A 317 -16.97 26.37 20.58
CA GLU A 317 -18.22 27.11 20.81
C GLU A 317 -18.20 28.54 20.26
N ASN A 318 -17.02 29.16 20.15
CA ASN A 318 -16.85 30.53 19.67
C ASN A 318 -15.38 30.81 19.32
N ILE A 319 -15.11 31.36 18.12
CA ILE A 319 -13.76 31.79 17.69
C ILE A 319 -13.15 32.79 18.68
N ARG A 320 -13.99 33.58 19.33
CA ARG A 320 -13.60 34.67 20.24
C ARG A 320 -13.11 34.20 21.61
N SER A 321 -13.47 32.98 22.04
CA SER A 321 -13.08 32.41 23.34
C SER A 321 -11.92 31.41 23.24
N THR A 322 -11.55 30.99 22.03
CA THR A 322 -10.35 30.19 21.79
C THR A 322 -9.14 31.10 21.66
N ASN A 323 -8.14 30.86 22.52
CA ASN A 323 -6.87 31.59 22.56
C ASN A 323 -6.27 31.76 21.15
N ALA A 324 -5.74 32.96 20.86
CA ALA A 324 -5.02 33.23 19.61
C ALA A 324 -3.89 32.22 19.36
N GLU A 325 -3.25 31.70 20.41
CA GLU A 325 -2.24 30.62 20.36
C GLU A 325 -2.81 29.28 19.83
N PHE A 326 -4.08 28.94 20.10
CA PHE A 326 -4.70 27.70 19.59
C PHE A 326 -5.00 27.80 18.10
N ILE A 327 -5.43 28.99 17.67
CA ILE A 327 -5.63 29.30 16.25
C ILE A 327 -4.26 29.32 15.56
N GLU A 328 -3.22 29.82 16.21
CA GLU A 328 -1.85 29.70 15.73
C GLU A 328 -1.45 28.24 15.58
N ASP A 329 -1.51 27.35 16.58
CA ASP A 329 -1.12 25.93 16.43
C ASP A 329 -1.86 25.19 15.29
N VAL A 330 -3.17 25.43 15.13
CA VAL A 330 -3.99 24.83 14.05
C VAL A 330 -3.64 25.41 12.67
N ILE A 331 -3.22 26.68 12.61
CA ILE A 331 -2.75 27.37 11.39
C ILE A 331 -1.25 27.10 11.12
N TYR A 332 -0.43 26.91 12.15
CA TYR A 332 1.03 26.77 12.11
C TYR A 332 1.44 25.41 11.56
N ASP A 333 0.63 24.38 11.82
CA ASP A 333 0.75 23.08 11.14
C ASP A 333 0.43 23.17 9.63
N GLY A 334 -0.04 24.32 9.13
CA GLY A 334 -0.20 24.63 7.71
C GLY A 334 -1.34 23.90 7.01
N VAL A 335 -2.24 23.26 7.78
CA VAL A 335 -3.27 22.36 7.24
C VAL A 335 -4.50 23.10 6.72
N TYR A 336 -4.91 24.20 7.38
CA TYR A 336 -6.11 24.95 7.02
C TYR A 336 -5.85 26.46 6.97
N THR A 337 -6.37 27.10 5.93
CA THR A 337 -6.41 28.56 5.79
C THR A 337 -7.47 29.18 6.70
N ALA A 338 -7.33 30.47 7.01
CA ALA A 338 -8.34 31.20 7.79
C ALA A 338 -9.75 31.20 7.14
N SER A 339 -9.83 31.02 5.82
CA SER A 339 -11.10 30.87 5.10
C SER A 339 -11.73 29.49 5.34
N GLU A 340 -10.93 28.42 5.29
CA GLU A 340 -11.40 27.05 5.54
C GLU A 340 -11.86 26.87 6.99
N ILE A 341 -11.15 27.46 7.96
CA ILE A 341 -11.56 27.45 9.37
C ILE A 341 -12.95 28.07 9.54
N LYS A 342 -13.22 29.20 8.87
CA LYS A 342 -14.56 29.83 8.88
C LYS A 342 -15.62 28.93 8.26
N GLN A 343 -15.31 28.22 7.17
CA GLN A 343 -16.23 27.29 6.55
C GLN A 343 -16.54 26.09 7.45
N ILE A 344 -15.52 25.54 8.14
CA ILE A 344 -15.68 24.42 9.07
C ILE A 344 -16.58 24.80 10.25
N LEU A 345 -16.49 26.05 10.74
CA LEU A 345 -17.35 26.55 11.82
C LEU A 345 -18.80 26.83 11.39
N LEU A 346 -19.07 26.83 10.08
CA LEU A 346 -20.42 26.98 9.52
C LEU A 346 -21.08 25.63 9.20
N LEU A 347 -20.34 24.52 9.34
CA LEU A 347 -20.88 23.16 9.36
C LEU A 347 -21.63 22.94 10.66
#